data_AF-A0A5B7HKH5-F1
#
_entry.id   AF-A0A5B7HKH5-F1
#
_cell.length_a   1.000
_cell.length_b   1.000
_cell.length_c   1.000
_cell.angle_alpha   90.00
_cell.angle_beta   90.00
_cell.angle_gamma   90.00
#
_symmetry.space_group_name_H-M   'P 1'
#
loop_
_entity.id
_entity.type
_entity.pdbx_description
1 polymer ?
#
loop_
_entity_poly.entity_id
_entity_poly.type
_entity_poly.pdbx_seq_one_letter_code
_entity_poly.pdbx_strand_id
1 'polypeptide(L)'
;MTIYNLYIFDRDGQMLYYGEWTRKKQSGMSREEMSPVDLREGYLTYCTNKYRLHLFETPSRVKFVLNTDVGAQGIKELLHQIFTQVSRDMRERY
;
A
#
# COMPACT_ATOMS: atom_id res chain seq x y z
N MET A 1 14.63 2.11 8.12
CA MET A 1 13.37 1.79 7.40
C MET A 1 12.39 1.22 8.42
N THR A 2 11.27 1.90 8.65
CA THR A 2 10.22 1.41 9.55
C THR A 2 8.91 1.37 8.80
N ILE A 3 8.22 0.24 8.89
CA ILE A 3 6.88 0.04 8.35
C ILE A 3 5.91 0.19 9.51
N TYR A 4 4.91 1.05 9.34
CA TYR A 4 3.88 1.30 10.34
C TYR A 4 2.74 0.31 10.17
N ASN A 5 2.10 0.32 9.00
CA ASN A 5 0.98 -0.55 8.65
C ASN A 5 0.88 -0.77 7.13
N LEU A 6 0.18 -1.85 6.76
CA LEU A 6 -0.15 -2.27 5.41
C LEU A 6 -1.66 -2.51 5.32
N TYR A 7 -2.27 -1.98 4.28
CA TYR A 7 -3.64 -2.26 3.89
C TYR A 7 -3.66 -2.83 2.48
N ILE A 8 -4.52 -3.81 2.24
CA ILE A 8 -4.79 -4.35 0.91
C ILE A 8 -6.28 -4.24 0.67
N PHE A 9 -6.65 -3.59 -0.43
CA PHE A 9 -8.03 -3.44 -0.87
C PHE A 9 -8.23 -4.13 -2.20
N ASP A 10 -9.38 -4.77 -2.36
CA ASP A 10 -9.82 -5.32 -3.62
C ASP A 10 -10.27 -4.23 -4.61
N ARG A 11 -10.56 -4.62 -5.86
CA ARG A 11 -11.10 -3.74 -6.91
C ARG A 11 -12.40 -3.06 -6.50
N ASP A 12 -13.22 -3.75 -5.72
CA ASP A 12 -14.51 -3.26 -5.22
C ASP A 12 -14.34 -2.38 -3.95
N GLY A 13 -13.10 -2.13 -3.52
CA GLY A 13 -12.79 -1.34 -2.33
C GLY A 13 -12.97 -2.08 -1.00
N GLN A 14 -13.21 -3.40 -1.05
CA GLN A 14 -13.26 -4.23 0.15
C GLN A 14 -11.86 -4.41 0.74
N MET A 15 -11.72 -4.25 2.05
CA MET A 15 -10.46 -4.50 2.75
C MET A 15 -10.20 -6.01 2.82
N LEU A 16 -9.18 -6.47 2.09
CA LEU A 16 -8.74 -7.88 2.08
C LEU A 16 -7.77 -8.19 3.21
N TYR A 17 -6.90 -7.23 3.53
CA TYR A 17 -5.87 -7.42 4.55
C TYR A 17 -5.53 -6.12 5.26
N TYR A 18 -5.25 -6.24 6.55
CA TYR A 18 -4.68 -5.20 7.39
C TYR A 18 -3.62 -5.80 8.29
N GLY A 19 -2.42 -5.21 8.27
CA GLY A 19 -1.32 -5.55 9.16
C GLY A 19 -0.71 -4.30 9.76
N GLU A 20 -0.48 -4.29 11.07
CA GLU A 20 0.16 -3.19 11.80
C GLU A 20 1.38 -3.71 12.54
N TRP A 21 2.54 -3.08 12.32
CA TRP A 21 3.81 -3.43 12.99
C TRP A 21 4.16 -2.45 14.10
N THR A 22 4.00 -1.14 13.84
CA THR A 22 4.47 -0.11 14.76
C THR A 22 3.34 0.84 15.14
N ARG A 23 2.87 0.73 16.38
CA ARG A 23 1.77 1.55 16.91
C ARG A 23 2.26 2.98 17.20
N LYS A 24 2.20 3.88 16.22
CA LYS A 24 2.29 5.33 16.44
C LYS A 24 1.00 5.98 15.95
N LYS A 25 0.03 6.11 16.87
CA LYS A 25 -1.22 6.91 16.84
C LYS A 25 -1.97 6.87 15.50
N GLN A 26 -3.17 6.27 15.47
CA GLN A 26 -4.08 6.20 14.31
C GLN A 26 -3.96 7.47 13.43
N SER A 27 -3.29 7.32 12.30
CA SER A 27 -3.27 8.34 11.27
C SER A 27 -4.70 8.42 10.72
N GLY A 28 -5.42 9.47 11.12
CA GLY A 28 -6.75 9.79 10.62
C GLY A 28 -6.71 10.21 9.15
N MET A 29 -6.34 9.28 8.28
CA MET A 29 -6.53 9.44 6.84
C MET A 29 -8.03 9.28 6.58
N SER A 30 -8.73 10.41 6.50
CA SER A 30 -10.11 10.42 6.00
C SER A 30 -10.12 9.79 4.60
N ARG A 31 -11.07 8.90 4.36
CA ARG A 31 -11.26 8.07 3.14
C ARG A 31 -11.29 8.88 1.82
N GLU A 32 -11.31 10.20 1.90
CA GLU A 32 -11.66 11.15 0.85
C GLU A 32 -10.45 11.96 0.31
N GLU A 33 -9.28 11.91 0.96
CA GLU A 33 -8.11 12.76 0.64
C GLU A 33 -7.13 12.14 -0.38
N MET A 34 -7.41 10.95 -0.93
CA MET A 34 -6.62 10.37 -2.02
C MET A 34 -7.44 10.31 -3.31
N SER A 35 -7.67 11.49 -3.89
CA SER A 35 -8.18 11.58 -5.26
C SER A 35 -7.00 11.37 -6.23
N PRO A 36 -7.04 10.35 -7.11
CA PRO A 36 -5.90 9.96 -7.92
C PRO A 36 -5.81 10.85 -9.16
N VAL A 37 -5.15 12.00 -9.04
CA VAL A 37 -5.05 12.94 -10.19
C VAL A 37 -3.97 12.51 -11.20
N ASP A 38 -3.07 11.58 -10.88
CA ASP A 38 -2.09 11.09 -11.86
C ASP A 38 -1.54 9.70 -11.49
N LEU A 39 -2.31 8.63 -11.74
CA LEU A 39 -1.83 7.24 -11.67
C LEU A 39 -0.93 6.93 -12.89
N ARG A 40 0.21 7.62 -13.03
CA ARG A 40 1.25 7.19 -13.98
C ARG A 40 1.93 5.97 -13.39
N GLU A 41 1.77 4.82 -14.05
CA GLU A 41 2.40 3.53 -13.72
C GLU A 41 1.85 2.77 -12.49
N GLY A 42 0.63 3.08 -12.02
CA GLY A 42 0.00 2.31 -10.93
C GLY A 42 0.68 2.44 -9.57
N TYR A 43 1.55 3.44 -9.37
CA TYR A 43 2.21 3.69 -8.10
C TYR A 43 2.16 5.17 -7.75
N LEU A 44 1.67 5.48 -6.55
CA LEU A 44 1.54 6.80 -5.99
C LEU A 44 2.26 6.85 -4.64
N THR A 45 2.83 8.00 -4.30
CA THR A 45 3.48 8.20 -3.00
C THR A 45 3.10 9.56 -2.45
N TYR A 46 2.67 9.59 -1.20
CA TYR A 46 2.31 10.79 -0.48
C TYR A 46 3.24 10.95 0.72
N CYS A 47 3.97 12.05 0.79
CA CYS A 47 4.92 12.32 1.86
C CYS A 47 4.38 13.40 2.79
N THR A 48 4.51 13.18 4.10
CA THR A 48 4.28 14.20 5.13
C THR A 48 5.55 14.39 5.96
N ASN A 49 5.52 15.34 6.91
CA ASN A 49 6.63 15.54 7.86
C ASN A 49 6.82 14.38 8.86
N LYS A 50 5.93 13.37 8.87
CA LYS A 50 5.95 12.28 9.87
C LYS A 50 5.97 10.89 9.26
N TYR A 51 5.34 10.70 8.11
CA TYR A 51 5.25 9.42 7.43
C TYR A 51 5.16 9.62 5.93
N ARG A 52 5.46 8.55 5.21
CA ARG A 52 5.29 8.41 3.77
C ARG A 52 4.30 7.29 3.53
N LEU A 53 3.28 7.57 2.73
CA LEU A 53 2.29 6.61 2.30
C LEU A 53 2.58 6.22 0.87
N HIS A 54 2.57 4.93 0.61
CA HIS A 54 2.83 4.33 -0.67
C HIS A 54 1.57 3.60 -1.13
N LEU A 55 1.00 4.01 -2.25
CA LEU A 55 -0.15 3.38 -2.86
C LEU A 55 0.29 2.69 -4.15
N PHE A 56 0.05 1.39 -4.25
CA PHE A 56 0.36 0.58 -5.42
C PHE A 56 -0.91 -0.11 -5.92
N GLU A 57 -1.34 0.22 -7.12
CA GLU A 57 -2.46 -0.39 -7.81
C GLU A 57 -1.96 -1.38 -8.85
N THR A 58 -2.48 -2.60 -8.78
CA THR A 58 -2.18 -3.68 -9.72
C THR A 58 -3.14 -3.66 -10.91
N PRO A 59 -2.78 -4.29 -12.06
CA PRO A 59 -3.70 -4.46 -13.18
C PRO A 59 -4.98 -5.23 -12.81
N SER A 60 -4.92 -6.10 -11.80
CA SER A 60 -6.09 -6.78 -11.22
C SER A 60 -6.96 -5.87 -10.34
N ARG A 61 -6.67 -4.56 -10.30
CA ARG A 61 -7.35 -3.52 -9.50
C ARG A 61 -7.26 -3.72 -7.98
N VAL A 62 -6.35 -4.56 -7.52
CA VAL A 62 -6.00 -4.66 -6.09
C VAL A 62 -5.07 -3.51 -5.74
N LYS A 63 -5.38 -2.81 -4.65
CA LYS A 63 -4.65 -1.65 -4.13
C LYS A 63 -3.92 -2.02 -2.84
N PHE A 64 -2.63 -1.75 -2.81
CA PHE A 64 -1.77 -1.91 -1.65
C PHE A 64 -1.45 -0.53 -1.11
N VAL A 65 -1.69 -0.30 0.18
CA VAL A 65 -1.40 0.96 0.86
C VAL A 65 -0.45 0.66 2.00
N LEU A 66 0.80 1.11 1.89
CA LEU A 66 1.84 0.90 2.88
C LEU A 66 2.26 2.22 3.48
N ASN A 67 2.27 2.30 4.80
CA ASN A 67 2.67 3.49 5.53
C ASN A 67 4.04 3.26 6.17
N THR A 68 5.00 4.12 5.88
CA THR A 68 6.40 3.99 6.28
C THR A 68 6.97 5.30 6.79
N ASP A 69 8.19 5.24 7.33
CA ASP A 69 8.97 6.44 7.65
C ASP A 69 9.30 7.30 6.41
N VAL A 70 9.53 8.60 6.61
CA VAL A 70 9.85 9.57 5.54
C VAL A 70 11.14 9.21 4.80
N GLY A 71 12.11 8.59 5.47
CA GLY A 71 13.37 8.13 4.89
C GLY A 71 13.32 6.76 4.21
N ALA A 72 12.15 6.13 4.11
CA ALA A 72 12.03 4.81 3.50
C ALA A 72 12.28 4.84 1.98
N GLN A 73 13.14 3.94 1.51
CA GLN A 73 13.49 3.73 0.10
C GLN A 73 13.21 2.26 -0.29
N GLY A 74 13.14 1.97 -1.60
CA GLY A 74 12.89 0.60 -2.09
C GLY A 74 11.46 0.08 -1.89
N ILE A 75 10.52 0.94 -1.45
CA ILE A 75 9.15 0.51 -1.16
C ILE A 75 8.37 0.08 -2.40
N LYS A 76 8.62 0.72 -3.56
CA LYS A 76 8.02 0.31 -4.84
C LYS A 76 8.40 -1.12 -5.20
N GLU A 77 9.68 -1.48 -5.07
CA GLU A 77 10.17 -2.84 -5.34
C GLU A 77 9.62 -3.85 -4.33
N LEU A 78 9.59 -3.50 -3.04
CA LEU A 78 9.00 -4.34 -1.99
C LEU A 78 7.52 -4.65 -2.28
N LEU A 79 6.72 -3.64 -2.62
CA LEU A 79 5.30 -3.84 -2.96
C LEU A 79 5.13 -4.72 -4.20
N HIS A 80 5.99 -4.55 -5.21
CA HIS A 80 5.98 -5.39 -6.40
C HIS A 80 6.36 -6.86 -6.08
N GLN A 81 7.32 -7.08 -5.19
CA GLN A 81 7.68 -8.42 -4.70
C GLN A 81 6.53 -9.07 -3.93
N ILE A 82 5.90 -8.33 -3.01
CA ILE A 82 4.72 -8.81 -2.26
C ILE A 82 3.61 -9.20 -3.23
N PHE A 83 3.30 -8.35 -4.21
CA PHE A 83 2.30 -8.64 -5.23
C PHE A 83 2.64 -9.92 -6.02
N THR A 84 3.89 -10.07 -6.45
CA THR A 84 4.33 -11.25 -7.20
C THR A 84 4.19 -12.52 -6.37
N GLN A 85 4.58 -12.46 -5.10
CA GLN A 85 4.48 -13.59 -4.17
C GLN A 85 3.02 -13.97 -3.90
N VAL A 86 2.15 -13.00 -3.61
CA VAL A 86 0.72 -13.22 -3.36
C VAL A 86 0.03 -13.77 -4.61
N SER A 87 0.29 -13.18 -5.78
CA SER A 87 -0.31 -13.63 -7.05
C SER A 87 0.11 -15.05 -7.40
N ARG A 88 1.35 -15.42 -7.08
CA ARG A 88 1.84 -16.78 -7.25
C ARG A 88 1.18 -17.77 -6.29
N ASP A 89 1.11 -17.46 -4.99
CA ASP A 89 0.46 -18.33 -4.00
C ASP A 89 -1.02 -18.56 -4.33
N MET A 90 -1.74 -17.51 -4.77
CA MET A 90 -3.12 -17.63 -5.21
C MET A 90 -3.30 -18.51 -6.46
N ARG A 91 -2.30 -18.56 -7.34
CA ARG A 91 -2.33 -19.40 -8.55
C ARG A 91 -2.02 -20.87 -8.26
N GLU A 92 -1.23 -21.17 -7.23
CA GLU A 92 -0.85 -22.56 -6.87
C GLU A 92 -1.92 -23.27 -6.02
N ARG A 93 -2.91 -22.54 -5.48
CA ARG A 93 -4.02 -23.10 -4.68
C ARG A 93 -5.24 -23.55 -5.49
N TYR A 94 -5.22 -23.37 -6.81
CA TYR A 94 -6.25 -23.82 -7.76
C TYR A 94 -5.63 -24.69 -8.84
#